data_AF-A0AAV6IF94-F1
#
_entry.id   AF-A0AAV6IF94-F1
#
_cell.length_a   1.000
_cell.length_b   1.000
_cell.length_c   1.000
_cell.angle_alpha   90.00
_cell.angle_beta   90.00
_cell.angle_gamma   90.00
#
_symmetry.space_group_name_H-M   'P 1'
#
loop_
_entity.id
_entity.type
_entity.pdbx_description
1 polymer ?
#
loop_
_entity_poly.entity_id
_entity_poly.type
_entity_poly.pdbx_seq_one_letter_code
_entity_poly.pdbx_strand_id
1 'polypeptide(L)'
;MYASSECYFGVNLKPLCDPADVEFTLLPNMGYFEFLPLGDNGKFARMEVDEEEDQVPKDKLVDLVDVWLGCYYELVVTTFASRRAYLSVLMIVTGFHNKDPKFRFICRRNVVLSIDTDKTNEEDLHRSITKAKKLLEPHNALLVEYTSYADMNTYI
;
A
#
# COMPACT_ATOMS: atom_id res chain seq x y z
N MET A 1 8.18 -4.98 12.70
CA MET A 1 8.90 -5.32 11.45
C MET A 1 7.96 -5.00 10.28
N TYR A 2 8.49 -4.62 9.12
CA TYR A 2 7.72 -4.44 7.89
C TYR A 2 8.23 -5.40 6.81
N ALA A 3 7.35 -6.27 6.31
CA ALA A 3 7.70 -7.36 5.39
C ALA A 3 6.47 -7.79 4.56
N SER A 4 6.72 -8.51 3.47
CA SER A 4 5.73 -9.19 2.65
C SER A 4 6.18 -10.61 2.26
N SER A 5 5.33 -11.32 1.52
CA SER A 5 5.68 -12.60 0.88
C SER A 5 6.86 -12.49 -0.08
N GLU A 6 7.03 -11.33 -0.72
CA GLU A 6 8.06 -11.10 -1.72
C GLU A 6 9.41 -10.73 -1.09
N CYS A 7 9.43 -9.99 0.02
CA CYS A 7 10.66 -9.49 0.62
C CYS A 7 10.46 -9.02 2.08
N TYR A 8 11.51 -9.14 2.89
CA TYR A 8 11.60 -8.45 4.17
C TYR A 8 12.13 -7.04 3.95
N PHE A 9 11.41 -6.01 4.38
CA PHE A 9 11.75 -4.63 4.01
C PHE A 9 12.60 -3.94 5.07
N GLY A 10 12.10 -3.91 6.30
CA GLY A 10 12.63 -3.00 7.30
C GLY A 10 12.14 -3.22 8.72
N VAL A 11 12.66 -2.41 9.63
CA VAL A 11 12.40 -2.51 11.07
C VAL A 11 12.05 -1.14 11.66
N ASN A 12 11.24 -1.15 12.71
CA ASN A 12 11.01 0.04 13.52
C ASN A 12 12.17 0.14 14.53
N LEU A 13 13.00 1.18 14.39
CA LEU A 13 14.13 1.42 15.29
C LEU A 13 13.71 1.99 16.66
N LYS A 14 12.45 2.41 16.80
CA LYS A 14 11.82 2.88 18.05
C LYS A 14 10.60 2.00 18.37
N PRO A 15 10.78 0.74 18.80
CA PRO A 15 9.68 -0.20 18.97
C PRO A 15 8.67 0.19 20.08
N LEU A 16 9.02 1.14 20.94
CA LEU A 16 8.17 1.63 22.03
C LEU A 16 7.49 2.99 21.72
N CYS A 17 7.51 3.44 20.46
CA CYS A 17 6.81 4.65 20.07
C CYS A 17 5.29 4.46 20.14
N ASP A 18 4.54 5.58 20.14
CA ASP A 18 3.10 5.52 19.96
C ASP A 18 2.76 4.81 18.63
N PRO A 19 1.72 3.96 18.58
CA PRO A 19 1.29 3.31 17.34
C PRO A 19 1.02 4.27 16.17
N ALA A 20 0.58 5.50 16.44
CA ALA A 20 0.35 6.52 15.42
C ALA A 20 1.66 7.09 14.82
N ASP A 21 2.77 6.97 15.54
CA ASP A 21 4.08 7.52 15.18
C ASP A 21 5.04 6.47 14.60
N VAL A 22 4.55 5.26 14.29
CA VAL A 22 5.38 4.17 13.79
C VAL A 22 6.03 4.52 12.45
N GLU A 23 7.35 4.36 12.41
CA GLU A 23 8.18 4.54 11.23
C GLU A 23 9.07 3.32 11.03
N PHE A 24 9.27 2.92 9.78
CA PHE A 24 10.13 1.80 9.40
C PHE A 24 11.35 2.31 8.65
N THR A 25 12.54 1.86 9.07
CA THR A 25 13.78 2.06 8.32
C THR A 25 13.98 0.84 7.43
N LEU A 26 14.06 1.06 6.11
CA LEU A 26 14.35 -0.02 5.17
C LEU A 26 15.80 -0.47 5.33
N LEU A 27 16.03 -1.77 5.18
CA LEU A 27 17.35 -2.39 5.32
C LEU A 27 17.94 -2.62 3.92
N PRO A 28 18.92 -1.81 3.47
CA PRO A 28 19.40 -1.84 2.07
C PRO A 28 19.97 -3.19 1.62
N ASN A 29 20.32 -4.08 2.56
CA ASN A 29 20.83 -5.41 2.29
C ASN A 29 19.73 -6.47 2.02
N MET A 30 18.45 -6.13 2.15
CA MET A 30 17.35 -7.09 1.97
C MET A 30 16.82 -7.17 0.53
N GLY A 31 17.10 -6.16 -0.28
CA GLY A 31 16.68 -6.05 -1.68
C GLY A 31 17.06 -4.70 -2.24
N TYR A 32 16.88 -4.52 -3.54
CA TYR A 32 17.02 -3.21 -4.17
C TYR A 32 15.66 -2.52 -4.18
N PHE A 33 15.61 -1.33 -3.57
CA PHE A 33 14.38 -0.57 -3.36
C PHE A 33 14.37 0.66 -4.26
N GLU A 34 13.33 0.75 -5.07
CA GLU A 34 13.03 1.88 -5.94
C GLU A 34 11.65 2.44 -5.56
N PHE A 35 11.41 3.70 -5.89
CA PHE A 35 10.23 4.43 -5.43
C PHE A 35 9.58 5.18 -6.57
N LEU A 36 8.28 4.97 -6.78
CA LEU A 36 7.48 5.77 -7.71
C LEU A 36 6.88 6.97 -6.96
N PRO A 37 7.34 8.22 -7.21
CA PRO A 37 6.77 9.41 -6.57
C PRO A 37 5.31 9.61 -6.98
N LEU A 38 4.47 10.00 -6.02
CA LEU A 38 3.06 10.31 -6.28
C LEU A 38 2.82 11.83 -6.41
N GLY A 39 2.27 12.23 -7.56
CA GLY A 39 2.00 13.62 -7.90
C GLY A 39 3.24 14.40 -8.34
N ASP A 40 3.08 15.72 -8.52
CA ASP A 40 4.18 16.60 -8.93
C ASP A 40 5.30 16.60 -7.87
N ASN A 41 6.40 15.92 -8.18
CA ASN A 41 7.55 15.75 -7.29
C ASN A 41 7.22 15.08 -5.95
N GLY A 42 6.28 14.12 -5.92
CA GLY A 42 5.95 13.36 -4.71
C GLY A 42 5.08 14.11 -3.70
N LYS A 43 4.66 15.34 -3.99
CA LYS A 43 3.62 16.04 -3.23
C LYS A 43 2.27 15.54 -3.71
N PHE A 44 1.43 15.08 -2.79
CA PHE A 44 0.16 14.41 -3.05
C PHE A 44 -0.75 15.24 -3.96
N ALA A 45 -0.59 15.08 -5.27
CA ALA A 45 -1.54 15.44 -6.30
C ALA A 45 -2.33 14.17 -6.65
N ARG A 46 -3.50 14.35 -7.28
CA ARG A 46 -4.46 13.28 -7.60
C ARG A 46 -3.76 11.96 -7.98
N MET A 47 -4.19 10.89 -7.33
CA MET A 47 -3.75 9.54 -7.65
C MET A 47 -4.29 9.19 -9.04
N GLU A 48 -3.49 9.39 -10.09
CA GLU A 48 -3.83 8.92 -11.44
C GLU A 48 -3.87 7.39 -11.42
N VAL A 49 -4.94 6.83 -11.99
CA VAL A 49 -5.37 5.43 -11.78
C VAL A 49 -4.79 4.48 -12.86
N ASP A 50 -3.98 4.97 -13.80
CA ASP A 50 -3.89 4.34 -15.12
C ASP A 50 -2.53 3.70 -15.48
N GLU A 51 -1.61 3.48 -14.55
CA GLU A 51 -0.39 2.72 -14.88
C GLU A 51 -0.54 1.25 -14.45
N GLU A 52 -0.59 0.35 -15.44
CA GLU A 52 -0.45 -1.09 -15.21
C GLU A 52 0.82 -1.36 -14.40
N GLU A 53 0.68 -2.09 -13.28
CA GLU A 53 1.74 -2.32 -12.28
C GLU A 53 3.05 -2.87 -12.86
N ASP A 54 2.97 -3.54 -14.01
CA ASP A 54 4.10 -4.14 -14.73
C ASP A 54 4.80 -3.20 -15.75
N GLN A 55 4.29 -2.00 -15.99
CA GLN A 55 4.80 -1.09 -17.03
C GLN A 55 5.41 0.22 -16.51
N VAL A 56 5.56 0.41 -15.19
CA VAL A 56 6.16 1.63 -14.63
C VAL A 56 7.57 1.86 -15.22
N PRO A 57 7.77 2.91 -16.03
CA PRO A 57 9.05 3.17 -16.67
C PRO A 57 10.15 3.44 -15.63
N LYS A 58 11.33 2.85 -15.84
CA LYS A 58 12.47 2.99 -14.90
C LYS A 58 12.90 4.43 -14.68
N ASP A 59 12.78 5.27 -15.69
CA ASP A 59 13.08 6.70 -15.67
C ASP A 59 12.19 7.51 -14.73
N LYS A 60 11.04 6.97 -14.31
CA LYS A 60 10.16 7.61 -13.32
C LYS A 60 10.49 7.23 -11.88
N LEU A 61 11.36 6.25 -11.66
CA LEU A 61 11.67 5.75 -10.32
C LEU A 61 12.84 6.50 -9.70
N VAL A 62 12.78 6.59 -8.37
CA VAL A 62 13.80 7.21 -7.53
C VAL A 62 14.46 6.12 -6.67
N ASP A 63 15.78 6.18 -6.52
CA ASP A 63 16.53 5.26 -5.67
C ASP A 63 16.26 5.52 -4.19
N LEU A 64 16.53 4.51 -3.35
CA LEU A 64 16.37 4.61 -1.89
C LEU A 64 17.02 5.86 -1.27
N VAL A 65 18.18 6.29 -1.77
CA VAL A 65 18.93 7.42 -1.22
C VAL A 65 18.47 8.78 -1.73
N ASP A 66 17.66 8.80 -2.79
CA ASP A 66 17.25 10.01 -3.50
C ASP A 66 15.80 10.44 -3.18
N VAL A 67 15.16 9.77 -2.22
CA VAL A 67 13.80 10.11 -1.76
C VAL A 67 13.76 11.45 -1.00
N TRP A 68 12.65 12.17 -1.15
CA TRP A 68 12.43 13.48 -0.56
C TRP A 68 11.59 13.41 0.70
N LEU A 69 12.00 14.15 1.73
CA LEU A 69 11.26 14.28 2.98
C LEU A 69 9.85 14.83 2.73
N GLY A 70 8.85 14.21 3.37
CA GLY A 70 7.44 14.61 3.26
C GLY A 70 6.77 14.24 1.94
N CYS A 71 7.46 13.52 1.05
CA CYS A 71 6.91 13.07 -0.22
C CYS A 71 6.37 11.64 -0.11
N TYR A 72 5.35 11.37 -0.93
CA TYR A 72 4.64 10.10 -1.02
C TYR A 72 5.17 9.27 -2.17
N TYR A 73 5.35 7.98 -1.91
CA TYR A 73 5.91 7.04 -2.86
C TYR A 73 5.20 5.70 -2.82
N GLU A 74 5.27 5.02 -3.94
CA GLU A 74 4.96 3.59 -4.01
C GLU A 74 6.23 2.76 -4.07
N LEU A 75 6.22 1.69 -3.30
CA LEU A 75 7.37 0.82 -3.17
C LEU A 75 7.47 -0.16 -4.35
N VAL A 76 8.62 -0.13 -5.02
CA VAL A 76 9.05 -1.12 -6.00
C VAL A 76 10.25 -1.85 -5.43
N VAL A 77 10.20 -3.18 -5.41
CA VAL A 77 11.28 -4.00 -4.89
C VAL A 77 11.83 -4.92 -5.97
N THR A 78 13.16 -4.95 -6.11
CA THR A 78 13.87 -5.99 -6.86
C THR A 78 14.54 -6.93 -5.88
N THR A 79 14.12 -8.20 -5.92
CA THR A 79 14.55 -9.24 -4.96
C THR A 79 15.76 -10.04 -5.49
N PHE A 80 16.41 -10.82 -4.62
CA PHE A 80 17.51 -11.71 -5.00
C PHE A 80 17.12 -12.79 -6.03
N ALA A 81 15.84 -13.11 -6.15
CA ALA A 81 15.31 -13.96 -7.20
C ALA A 81 15.24 -13.26 -8.58
N SER A 82 15.82 -12.06 -8.71
CA SER A 82 15.82 -11.24 -9.93
C SER A 82 14.42 -10.87 -10.43
N ARG A 83 13.43 -10.89 -9.54
CA ARG A 83 12.07 -10.44 -9.81
C ARG A 83 11.89 -9.03 -9.27
N ARG A 84 11.54 -8.11 -10.16
CA ARG A 84 11.02 -6.78 -9.82
C ARG A 84 9.53 -6.90 -9.58
N ALA A 85 9.08 -6.45 -8.42
CA ALA A 85 7.69 -6.49 -7.99
C ALA A 85 7.25 -5.10 -7.55
N TYR A 86 6.16 -4.64 -8.14
CA TYR A 86 5.43 -3.49 -7.66
C TYR A 86 4.48 -3.96 -6.55
N LEU A 87 4.54 -3.32 -5.37
CA LEU A 87 3.82 -3.80 -4.18
C LEU A 87 2.50 -3.07 -3.92
N SER A 88 2.23 -2.00 -4.67
CA SER A 88 1.06 -1.13 -4.50
C SER A 88 0.93 -0.61 -3.05
N VAL A 89 2.07 -0.48 -2.36
CA VAL A 89 2.17 0.02 -0.99
C VAL A 89 2.50 1.50 -1.06
N LEU A 90 1.67 2.33 -0.42
CA LEU A 90 1.89 3.77 -0.29
C LEU A 90 2.60 4.10 1.03
N MET A 91 3.69 4.86 0.92
CA MET A 91 4.55 5.25 2.03
C MET A 91 4.90 6.74 1.94
N ILE A 92 5.11 7.37 3.09
CA ILE A 92 5.63 8.75 3.17
C ILE A 92 7.00 8.75 3.85
N VAL A 93 7.94 9.52 3.31
CA VAL A 93 9.24 9.76 3.96
C VAL A 93 9.06 10.70 5.13
N THR A 94 9.43 10.26 6.33
CA THR A 94 9.22 11.00 7.58
C THR A 94 10.51 11.52 8.20
N GLY A 95 11.65 11.02 7.73
CA GLY A 95 12.97 11.44 8.19
C GLY A 95 14.02 10.45 7.72
N PHE A 96 15.19 10.53 8.34
CA PHE A 96 16.33 9.65 8.04
C PHE A 96 16.94 9.16 9.36
N HIS A 97 17.42 7.92 9.37
CA HIS A 97 18.34 7.41 10.37
C HIS A 97 19.72 7.31 9.72
N ASN A 98 20.64 8.18 10.10
CA ASN A 98 21.88 8.43 9.35
C ASN A 98 21.56 8.82 7.90
N LYS A 99 21.85 7.94 6.94
CA LYS A 99 21.52 8.11 5.52
C LYS A 99 20.31 7.29 5.08
N ASP A 100 19.83 6.39 5.92
CA ASP A 100 18.74 5.49 5.56
C ASP A 100 17.39 6.18 5.78
N PRO A 101 16.52 6.25 4.75
CA PRO A 101 15.21 6.87 4.90
C PRO A 101 14.30 6.08 5.84
N LYS A 102 13.50 6.83 6.60
CA LYS A 102 12.43 6.33 7.45
C LYS A 102 11.10 6.59 6.79
N PHE A 103 10.26 5.58 6.77
CA PHE A 103 8.95 5.64 6.11
C PHE A 103 7.82 5.33 7.06
N ARG A 104 6.71 6.06 6.91
CA ARG A 104 5.44 5.70 7.51
C ARG A 104 4.55 5.05 6.46
N PHE A 105 3.97 3.90 6.81
CA PHE A 105 3.00 3.22 5.96
C PHE A 105 1.68 3.99 5.99
N ILE A 106 1.10 4.22 4.81
CA ILE A 106 -0.20 4.92 4.68
C ILE A 106 -1.29 3.90 4.40
N CYS A 107 -1.18 3.18 3.28
CA CYS A 107 -2.14 2.16 2.89
C CYS A 107 -1.54 1.23 1.82
N ARG A 108 -2.28 0.16 1.51
CA ARG A 108 -2.09 -0.61 0.28
C ARG A 108 -3.18 -0.18 -0.69
N ARG A 109 -2.80 0.16 -1.93
CA ARG A 109 -3.75 0.48 -3.00
C ARG A 109 -4.70 -0.68 -3.26
N ASN A 110 -5.88 -0.33 -3.74
CA ASN A 110 -6.92 -1.26 -4.15
C ASN A 110 -7.40 -2.20 -3.01
N VAL A 111 -7.36 -1.73 -1.77
CA VAL A 111 -7.94 -2.45 -0.62
C VAL A 111 -9.03 -1.59 0.01
N VAL A 112 -10.24 -2.11 0.08
CA VAL A 112 -11.43 -1.46 0.65
C VAL A 112 -11.77 -2.05 2.03
N LEU A 113 -11.68 -3.37 2.16
CA LEU A 113 -11.92 -4.08 3.44
C LEU A 113 -10.76 -5.02 3.75
N SER A 114 -10.40 -5.09 5.03
CA SER A 114 -9.41 -6.00 5.59
C SER A 114 -9.71 -6.17 7.08
N ILE A 115 -9.85 -7.41 7.55
CA ILE A 115 -10.03 -7.73 8.97
C ILE A 115 -8.74 -8.29 9.57
N ASP A 116 -8.07 -9.19 8.84
CA ASP A 116 -6.79 -9.75 9.25
C ASP A 116 -5.80 -9.69 8.07
N THR A 117 -5.66 -10.79 7.34
CA THR A 117 -4.74 -10.90 6.20
C THR A 117 -5.44 -10.72 4.86
N ASP A 118 -6.77 -10.79 4.86
CA ASP A 118 -7.65 -10.61 3.71
C ASP A 118 -7.58 -9.19 3.15
N LYS A 119 -7.71 -9.09 1.83
CA LYS A 119 -7.64 -7.83 1.09
C LYS A 119 -8.75 -7.87 0.05
N THR A 120 -9.89 -7.26 0.37
CA THR A 120 -11.03 -7.17 -0.55
C THR A 120 -10.97 -5.83 -1.27
N ASN A 121 -10.93 -5.86 -2.60
CA ASN A 121 -10.97 -4.67 -3.44
C ASN A 121 -12.42 -4.30 -3.82
N GLU A 122 -12.60 -3.15 -4.48
CA GLU A 122 -13.92 -2.65 -4.87
C GLU A 122 -14.61 -3.58 -5.89
N GLU A 123 -13.85 -4.18 -6.81
CA GLU A 123 -14.39 -5.09 -7.82
C GLU A 123 -14.92 -6.38 -7.16
N ASP A 124 -14.20 -6.93 -6.19
CA ASP A 124 -14.59 -8.11 -5.44
C ASP A 124 -15.84 -7.87 -4.60
N LEU A 125 -15.93 -6.70 -3.96
CA LEU A 125 -17.12 -6.27 -3.25
C LEU A 125 -18.30 -6.15 -4.22
N HIS A 126 -18.12 -5.44 -5.34
CA HIS A 126 -19.15 -5.25 -6.35
C HIS A 126 -19.64 -6.58 -6.94
N ARG A 127 -18.72 -7.49 -7.25
CA ARG A 127 -19.01 -8.83 -7.76
C ARG A 127 -19.81 -9.64 -6.75
N SER A 128 -19.47 -9.54 -5.47
CA SER A 128 -20.17 -10.23 -4.38
C SER A 128 -21.60 -9.71 -4.21
N ILE A 129 -21.78 -8.39 -4.21
CA ILE A 129 -23.10 -7.75 -4.14
C ILE A 129 -23.95 -8.08 -5.36
N THR A 130 -23.37 -8.07 -6.56
CA THR A 130 -24.07 -8.40 -7.81
C THR A 130 -24.59 -9.84 -7.81
N LYS A 131 -23.83 -10.78 -7.24
CA LYS A 131 -24.29 -12.17 -7.06
C LYS A 131 -25.40 -12.26 -6.02
N ALA A 132 -25.27 -11.57 -4.89
CA ALA A 132 -26.27 -11.58 -3.81
C ALA A 132 -27.60 -10.93 -4.24
N LYS A 133 -27.55 -9.88 -5.07
CA LYS A 133 -28.72 -9.17 -5.59
C LYS A 133 -29.73 -10.09 -6.27
N LYS A 134 -29.27 -11.18 -6.91
CA LYS A 134 -30.15 -12.16 -7.56
C LYS A 134 -31.11 -12.85 -6.60
N LEU A 135 -30.74 -12.97 -5.31
CA LEU A 135 -31.59 -13.56 -4.27
C LEU A 135 -32.75 -12.64 -3.85
N LEU A 136 -32.69 -11.36 -4.21
CA LEU A 136 -33.75 -10.37 -3.92
C LEU A 136 -34.87 -10.38 -4.97
N GLU A 137 -34.62 -10.93 -6.16
CA GLU A 137 -35.59 -10.95 -7.28
C GLU A 137 -36.94 -11.58 -6.90
N PRO A 138 -37.02 -12.73 -6.19
CA PRO A 138 -38.30 -13.34 -5.80
C PRO A 138 -39.10 -12.50 -4.79
N HIS A 139 -38.44 -11.60 -4.07
CA HIS A 139 -39.03 -10.77 -3.03
C HIS A 139 -39.49 -9.41 -3.57
N ASN A 140 -39.37 -9.18 -4.89
CA ASN A 140 -39.65 -7.91 -5.54
C ASN A 140 -38.92 -6.72 -4.87
N ALA A 141 -37.71 -6.98 -4.36
CA ALA A 141 -36.88 -6.01 -3.68
C ALA A 141 -35.73 -5.54 -4.59
N LEU A 142 -35.44 -4.24 -4.56
CA LEU A 142 -34.39 -3.62 -5.37
C LEU A 142 -33.28 -3.06 -4.48
N LEU A 143 -32.05 -3.49 -4.72
CA LEU A 143 -30.86 -2.84 -4.17
C LEU A 143 -30.54 -1.58 -4.97
N VAL A 144 -30.64 -0.40 -4.33
CA VAL A 144 -30.38 0.91 -4.94
C VAL A 144 -28.91 1.30 -4.79
N GLU A 145 -28.38 1.25 -3.57
CA GLU A 145 -27.00 1.60 -3.24
C GLU A 145 -26.47 0.69 -2.13
N TYR A 146 -25.14 0.60 -2.02
CA TYR A 146 -24.47 -0.11 -0.94
C TYR A 146 -23.18 0.62 -0.55
N THR A 147 -22.77 0.42 0.70
CA THR A 147 -21.45 0.76 1.22
C THR A 147 -21.01 -0.35 2.16
N SER A 148 -19.74 -0.36 2.55
CA SER A 148 -19.18 -1.37 3.43
C SER A 148 -18.26 -0.75 4.48
N TYR A 149 -18.10 -1.44 5.60
CA TYR A 149 -17.23 -1.04 6.69
C TYR A 149 -16.72 -2.29 7.40
N ALA A 150 -15.44 -2.27 7.79
CA ALA A 150 -14.81 -3.34 8.56
C ALA A 150 -15.04 -3.08 10.06
N ASP A 151 -15.91 -3.86 10.70
CA ASP A 151 -16.13 -3.76 12.15
C ASP A 151 -15.07 -4.54 12.92
N MET A 152 -14.21 -3.80 13.62
CA MET A 152 -13.09 -4.32 14.41
C MET A 152 -13.42 -4.44 15.90
N ASN A 153 -14.63 -4.05 16.35
CA ASN A 153 -14.99 -4.07 17.77
C ASN A 153 -15.05 -5.48 18.39
N THR A 154 -15.14 -6.53 17.57
CA THR A 154 -15.22 -7.92 18.06
C THR A 154 -13.84 -8.52 18.35
N TYR A 155 -12.75 -7.80 18.03
CA TYR A 155 -11.37 -8.29 18.12
C TYR A 155 -10.47 -7.45 19.05
N ILE A 156 -11.04 -6.53 19.84
CA ILE A 156 -10.35 -5.70 20.84
C ILE A 156 -10.81 -6.07 22.26
#